data_AF-A0A5B8UC40-F1
#
_entry.id   AF-A0A5B8UC40-F1
#
_cell.length_a   1.000
_cell.length_b   1.000
_cell.length_c   1.000
_cell.angle_alpha   90.00
_cell.angle_beta   90.00
_cell.angle_gamma   90.00
#
_symmetry.space_group_name_H-M   'P 1'
#
loop_
_entity.id
_entity.type
_entity.pdbx_description
1 polymer ?
#
loop_
_entity_poly.entity_id
_entity_poly.type
_entity_poly.pdbx_seq_one_letter_code
_entity_poly.pdbx_strand_id
1 'polypeptide(L)'
;MSDLARLPVRGQPPGLVVPPARMAAWRDGRPLKRWRYVGLYGEDVMLCAARVRIGPLAQAFWATWDRSRLAGATTFRPGRVDLADGVLRAGTVDLRWSADGEAVEVTSRHGRSYIWTRKQPLHAEGTVDGRPVALRGLLDDSAGYHARATSWRWCAGVGETPGGAALAWNLVDGVHDAPTASERTVWVDGAARELPPTAFAADLSEVRGAGGALLRFGEEARRERSEHLGLVTSDYAQPFGTFSGSLAADVVVARGWGVMERHDVRW
;
A
#
# COMPACT_ATOMS: atom_id res chain seq x y z
N MET A 1 -29.51 -13.16 -5.96
CA MET A 1 -28.28 -13.51 -5.20
C MET A 1 -27.60 -12.22 -4.80
N SER A 2 -27.11 -12.07 -3.56
CA SER A 2 -26.42 -10.84 -3.13
C SER A 2 -25.19 -10.58 -4.00
N ASP A 3 -24.97 -9.35 -4.49
CA ASP A 3 -23.81 -8.96 -5.31
C ASP A 3 -22.48 -9.32 -4.63
N LEU A 4 -22.46 -9.37 -3.29
CA LEU A 4 -21.30 -9.79 -2.51
C LEU A 4 -20.90 -11.25 -2.78
N ALA A 5 -21.82 -12.14 -3.17
CA ALA A 5 -21.55 -13.57 -3.38
C ALA A 5 -20.62 -13.84 -4.56
N ARG A 6 -20.42 -12.85 -5.44
CA ARG A 6 -19.51 -12.93 -6.59
C ARG A 6 -18.08 -12.48 -6.28
N LEU A 7 -17.83 -11.98 -5.06
CA LEU A 7 -16.50 -11.54 -4.64
C LEU A 7 -15.66 -12.72 -4.13
N PRO A 8 -14.33 -12.69 -4.30
CA PRO A 8 -13.53 -11.58 -4.82
C PRO A 8 -13.57 -11.44 -6.36
N VAL A 9 -13.26 -10.25 -6.85
CA VAL A 9 -13.09 -9.98 -8.29
C VAL A 9 -11.87 -9.06 -8.49
N ARG A 10 -11.03 -9.38 -9.46
CA ARG A 10 -10.02 -8.48 -10.04
C ARG A 10 -10.67 -7.66 -11.16
N GLY A 11 -10.52 -6.34 -11.12
CA GLY A 11 -11.19 -5.39 -12.01
C GLY A 11 -12.55 -4.92 -11.48
N GLN A 12 -13.38 -4.38 -12.37
CA GLN A 12 -14.66 -3.76 -12.02
C GLN A 12 -15.63 -4.81 -11.42
N PRO A 13 -16.08 -4.66 -10.16
CA PRO A 13 -17.00 -5.59 -9.56
C PRO A 13 -18.42 -5.44 -10.15
N PRO A 14 -19.08 -6.53 -10.57
CA PRO A 14 -20.43 -6.44 -11.11
C PRO A 14 -21.43 -6.06 -10.01
N GLY A 15 -22.22 -5.01 -10.24
CA GLY A 15 -23.31 -4.59 -9.35
C GLY A 15 -22.88 -3.85 -8.08
N LEU A 16 -21.58 -3.58 -7.88
CA LEU A 16 -21.08 -2.81 -6.75
C LEU A 16 -20.53 -1.45 -7.19
N VAL A 17 -20.71 -0.45 -6.33
CA VAL A 17 -20.20 0.90 -6.54
C VAL A 17 -18.84 1.00 -5.88
N VAL A 18 -17.79 1.22 -6.69
CA VAL A 18 -16.41 1.47 -6.25
C VAL A 18 -15.89 2.75 -6.90
N PRO A 19 -14.82 3.37 -6.39
CA PRO A 19 -14.21 4.53 -7.04
C PRO A 19 -13.93 4.27 -8.54
N PRO A 20 -14.04 5.30 -9.40
CA PRO A 20 -14.26 6.72 -9.09
C PRO A 20 -15.72 7.07 -8.76
N ALA A 21 -16.65 6.11 -8.83
CA ALA A 21 -18.04 6.36 -8.49
C ALA A 21 -18.20 6.69 -6.99
N ARG A 22 -19.18 7.54 -6.68
CA ARG A 22 -19.44 7.99 -5.31
C ARG A 22 -20.07 6.86 -4.49
N MET A 23 -19.31 6.33 -3.54
CA MET A 23 -19.80 5.33 -2.58
C MET A 23 -20.66 5.96 -1.47
N ALA A 24 -21.60 5.19 -0.92
CA ALA A 24 -22.44 5.61 0.19
C ALA A 24 -21.60 5.88 1.45
N ALA A 25 -21.98 6.88 2.26
CA ALA A 25 -21.24 7.21 3.47
C ALA A 25 -21.29 6.09 4.53
N TRP A 26 -22.35 5.28 4.53
CA TRP A 26 -22.56 4.14 5.41
C TRP A 26 -23.14 2.96 4.62
N ARG A 27 -22.75 1.74 5.00
CA ARG A 27 -23.32 0.49 4.48
C ARG A 27 -23.11 -0.62 5.50
N ASP A 28 -24.11 -1.49 5.66
CA ASP A 28 -24.02 -2.69 6.52
C ASP A 28 -23.56 -2.38 7.96
N GLY A 29 -23.96 -1.21 8.49
CA GLY A 29 -23.60 -0.71 9.82
C GLY A 29 -22.19 -0.14 9.95
N ARG A 30 -21.46 0.04 8.83
CA ARG A 30 -20.08 0.53 8.80
C ARG A 30 -19.99 1.84 7.99
N PRO A 31 -19.26 2.87 8.45
CA PRO A 31 -18.94 4.02 7.63
C PRO A 31 -17.94 3.64 6.54
N LEU A 32 -17.95 4.44 5.48
CA LEU A 32 -16.95 4.39 4.43
C LEU A 32 -15.58 4.81 4.97
N LYS A 33 -14.62 3.88 4.92
CA LYS A 33 -13.19 4.17 5.05
C LYS A 33 -12.61 4.27 3.64
N ARG A 34 -11.79 5.28 3.39
CA ARG A 34 -11.03 5.42 2.15
C ARG A 34 -9.66 6.02 2.41
N TRP A 35 -8.67 5.62 1.66
CA TRP A 35 -7.36 6.26 1.67
C TRP A 35 -6.75 6.27 0.28
N ARG A 36 -5.85 7.23 0.10
CA ARG A 36 -4.86 7.24 -0.96
C ARG A 36 -3.50 7.28 -0.30
N TYR A 37 -2.66 6.30 -0.58
CA TYR A 37 -1.28 6.19 -0.15
C TYR A 37 -0.38 6.22 -1.37
N VAL A 38 0.77 6.87 -1.25
CA VAL A 38 1.88 6.76 -2.20
C VAL A 38 3.13 6.37 -1.42
N GLY A 39 3.85 5.38 -1.93
CA GLY A 39 5.18 5.04 -1.49
C GLY A 39 6.14 5.19 -2.67
N LEU A 40 7.26 5.86 -2.46
CA LEU A 40 8.32 6.07 -3.45
C LEU A 40 9.64 5.65 -2.83
N TYR A 41 10.38 4.80 -3.51
CA TYR A 41 11.54 4.13 -2.93
C TYR A 41 12.70 4.12 -3.90
N GLY A 42 13.87 4.47 -3.39
CA GLY A 42 15.13 4.42 -4.13
C GLY A 42 16.29 4.38 -3.17
N GLU A 43 17.50 4.17 -3.68
CA GLU A 43 18.71 3.96 -2.88
C GLU A 43 19.02 5.10 -1.91
N ASP A 44 18.89 6.36 -2.32
CA ASP A 44 19.27 7.49 -1.48
C ASP A 44 18.13 8.00 -0.60
N VAL A 45 16.88 7.78 -1.05
CA VAL A 45 15.70 8.27 -0.35
C VAL A 45 14.52 7.32 -0.50
N MET A 46 13.82 7.10 0.59
CA MET A 46 12.49 6.49 0.62
C MET A 46 11.51 7.46 1.21
N LEU A 47 10.27 7.46 0.73
CA LEU A 47 9.23 8.30 1.28
C LEU A 47 7.85 7.66 1.14
N CYS A 48 6.94 8.13 1.98
CA CYS A 48 5.53 7.83 1.84
C CYS A 48 4.67 9.04 2.17
N ALA A 49 3.46 9.07 1.63
CA ALA A 49 2.44 10.02 2.01
C ALA A 49 1.06 9.38 1.89
N ALA A 50 0.15 9.76 2.78
CA ALA A 50 -1.19 9.24 2.78
C ALA A 50 -2.22 10.29 3.17
N ARG A 51 -3.42 10.14 2.61
CA ARG A 51 -4.65 10.81 3.05
C ARG A 51 -5.68 9.74 3.34
N VAL A 52 -6.18 9.73 4.56
CA VAL A 52 -7.16 8.77 5.07
C VAL A 52 -8.42 9.51 5.47
N ARG A 53 -9.58 8.92 5.18
CA ARG A 53 -10.87 9.37 5.68
C ARG A 53 -11.71 8.19 6.16
N ILE A 54 -12.27 8.30 7.36
CA ILE A 54 -13.21 7.35 7.94
C ILE A 54 -14.48 8.12 8.29
N GLY A 55 -15.53 7.97 7.48
CA GLY A 55 -16.73 8.80 7.58
C GLY A 55 -16.36 10.30 7.50
N PRO A 56 -16.65 11.11 8.54
CA PRO A 56 -16.28 12.53 8.58
C PRO A 56 -14.82 12.78 9.01
N LEU A 57 -14.17 11.81 9.65
CA LEU A 57 -12.83 11.99 10.22
C LEU A 57 -11.78 11.91 9.13
N ALA A 58 -10.86 12.87 9.08
CA ALA A 58 -9.76 12.91 8.14
C ALA A 58 -8.41 12.93 8.86
N GLN A 59 -7.45 12.19 8.31
CA GLN A 59 -6.07 12.17 8.76
C GLN A 59 -5.17 12.15 7.53
N ALA A 60 -4.01 12.76 7.62
CA ALA A 60 -2.97 12.65 6.62
C ALA A 60 -1.61 12.48 7.30
N PHE A 61 -0.68 11.83 6.64
CA PHE A 61 0.69 11.74 7.10
C PHE A 61 1.65 11.67 5.91
N TRP A 62 2.91 11.96 6.20
CA TRP A 62 4.01 11.74 5.27
C TRP A 62 5.28 11.43 6.07
N ALA A 63 6.22 10.75 5.43
CA ALA A 63 7.55 10.52 5.95
C ALA A 63 8.59 10.46 4.82
N THR A 64 9.81 10.89 5.10
CA THR A 64 11.00 10.73 4.26
C THR A 64 12.12 10.11 5.08
N TRP A 65 12.87 9.20 4.47
CA TRP A 65 14.06 8.55 5.01
C TRP A 65 15.21 8.73 4.02
N ASP A 66 16.23 9.50 4.41
CA ASP A 66 17.40 9.83 3.58
C ASP A 66 18.65 9.02 3.95
N ARG A 67 18.46 7.85 4.58
CA ARG A 67 19.50 6.98 5.16
C ARG A 67 20.15 7.50 6.45
N SER A 68 19.89 8.74 6.84
CA SER A 68 20.41 9.34 8.07
C SER A 68 19.32 9.79 9.04
N ARG A 69 18.20 10.27 8.50
CA ARG A 69 17.12 10.88 9.26
C ARG A 69 15.77 10.45 8.71
N LEU A 70 14.92 10.00 9.63
CA LEU A 70 13.49 9.84 9.38
C LEU A 70 12.80 11.16 9.75
N ALA A 71 12.25 11.86 8.77
CA ALA A 71 11.44 13.05 8.97
C ALA A 71 10.00 12.76 8.55
N GLY A 72 9.03 13.43 9.17
CA GLY A 72 7.63 13.23 8.83
C GLY A 72 6.67 13.90 9.80
N ALA A 73 5.40 13.88 9.44
CA ALA A 73 4.35 14.42 10.29
C ALA A 73 3.04 13.64 10.10
N THR A 74 2.23 13.61 11.14
CA THR A 74 0.82 13.17 11.08
C THR A 74 -0.06 14.37 11.44
N THR A 75 -1.14 14.59 10.70
CA THR A 75 -2.02 15.73 10.88
C THR A 75 -3.48 15.36 10.62
N PHE A 76 -4.37 16.01 11.35
CA PHE A 76 -5.82 15.93 11.18
C PHE A 76 -6.37 17.14 10.42
N ARG A 77 -5.50 18.08 10.01
CA ARG A 77 -5.88 19.28 9.27
C ARG A 77 -5.84 19.02 7.75
N PRO A 78 -6.84 19.49 6.99
CA PRO A 78 -6.84 19.36 5.55
C PRO A 78 -5.70 20.17 4.90
N GLY A 79 -5.30 19.77 3.68
CA GLY A 79 -4.38 20.54 2.83
C GLY A 79 -2.89 20.46 3.17
N ARG A 80 -2.49 19.62 4.14
CA ARG A 80 -1.07 19.42 4.49
C ARG A 80 -0.34 18.36 3.66
N VAL A 81 -1.12 17.50 3.02
CA VAL A 81 -0.66 16.48 2.08
C VAL A 81 -1.57 16.62 0.86
N ASP A 82 -0.99 17.02 -0.27
CA ASP A 82 -1.62 17.01 -1.57
C ASP A 82 -1.23 15.74 -2.31
N LEU A 83 -2.23 14.97 -2.71
CA LEU A 83 -2.13 13.68 -3.42
C LEU A 83 -3.18 13.64 -4.53
N ALA A 84 -3.29 14.73 -5.27
CA ALA A 84 -4.07 14.78 -6.50
C ALA A 84 -3.44 13.85 -7.58
N ASP A 85 -4.20 13.58 -8.64
CA ASP A 85 -3.66 12.78 -9.75
C ASP A 85 -2.47 13.51 -10.38
N GLY A 86 -1.34 12.79 -10.49
CA GLY A 86 -0.08 13.29 -11.02
C GLY A 86 0.74 14.19 -10.09
N VAL A 87 0.29 14.45 -8.85
CA VAL A 87 0.98 15.36 -7.90
C VAL A 87 1.13 14.73 -6.52
N LEU A 88 2.30 14.94 -5.91
CA LEU A 88 2.57 14.69 -4.49
C LEU A 88 3.24 15.92 -3.87
N ARG A 89 2.60 16.55 -2.89
CA ARG A 89 3.20 17.62 -2.08
C ARG A 89 2.96 17.39 -0.59
N ALA A 90 4.04 17.30 0.17
CA ALA A 90 3.97 17.13 1.62
C ALA A 90 5.29 17.53 2.29
N GLY A 91 5.25 18.49 3.22
CA GLY A 91 6.47 18.97 3.88
C GLY A 91 7.45 19.57 2.87
N THR A 92 8.60 18.93 2.72
CA THR A 92 9.67 19.29 1.78
C THR A 92 9.66 18.49 0.47
N VAL A 93 8.63 17.66 0.27
CA VAL A 93 8.40 16.88 -0.94
C VAL A 93 7.53 17.68 -1.92
N ASP A 94 7.98 17.84 -3.16
CA ASP A 94 7.21 18.35 -4.30
C ASP A 94 7.56 17.53 -5.54
N LEU A 95 6.67 16.61 -5.91
CA LEU A 95 6.87 15.63 -6.97
C LEU A 95 5.69 15.60 -7.92
N ARG A 96 5.97 15.31 -9.19
CA ARG A 96 4.97 14.88 -10.18
C ARG A 96 5.17 13.40 -10.47
N TRP A 97 4.07 12.69 -10.67
CA TRP A 97 4.12 11.26 -10.96
C TRP A 97 3.28 10.87 -12.17
N SER A 98 3.65 9.77 -12.79
CA SER A 98 2.91 9.13 -13.88
C SER A 98 2.84 7.62 -13.65
N ALA A 99 1.83 6.97 -14.23
CA ALA A 99 1.75 5.52 -14.22
C ALA A 99 2.98 4.89 -14.90
N ASP A 100 3.42 3.77 -14.36
CA ASP A 100 4.63 3.03 -14.77
C ASP A 100 4.33 1.51 -14.80
N GLY A 101 3.14 1.15 -15.27
CA GLY A 101 2.67 -0.22 -15.35
C GLY A 101 1.15 -0.35 -15.33
N GLU A 102 0.69 -1.59 -15.45
CA GLU A 102 -0.71 -1.98 -15.41
C GLU A 102 -1.31 -1.74 -14.02
N ALA A 103 -2.48 -1.12 -13.97
CA ALA A 103 -3.22 -0.98 -12.73
C ALA A 103 -3.89 -2.31 -12.35
N VAL A 104 -3.86 -2.66 -11.06
CA VAL A 104 -4.60 -3.80 -10.53
C VAL A 104 -5.64 -3.32 -9.54
N GLU A 105 -6.90 -3.65 -9.80
CA GLU A 105 -8.02 -3.35 -8.93
C GLU A 105 -8.61 -4.64 -8.37
N VAL A 106 -8.98 -4.64 -7.09
CA VAL A 106 -9.56 -5.82 -6.44
C VAL A 106 -10.70 -5.40 -5.53
N THR A 107 -11.82 -6.11 -5.64
CA THR A 107 -12.92 -6.01 -4.68
C THR A 107 -13.06 -7.33 -3.94
N SER A 108 -13.13 -7.29 -2.61
CA SER A 108 -13.28 -8.48 -1.77
C SER A 108 -14.33 -8.26 -0.70
N ARG A 109 -14.94 -9.36 -0.23
CA ARG A 109 -15.75 -9.32 1.00
C ARG A 109 -14.86 -8.97 2.17
N HIS A 110 -15.39 -8.18 3.10
CA HIS A 110 -14.74 -7.95 4.37
C HIS A 110 -15.78 -7.63 5.45
N GLY A 111 -15.75 -8.41 6.54
CA GLY A 111 -16.81 -8.37 7.56
C GLY A 111 -18.18 -8.63 6.96
N ARG A 112 -19.12 -7.70 7.17
CA ARG A 112 -20.50 -7.79 6.67
C ARG A 112 -20.69 -7.16 5.28
N SER A 113 -19.63 -6.65 4.66
CA SER A 113 -19.70 -5.82 3.45
C SER A 113 -18.53 -6.11 2.50
N TYR A 114 -18.05 -5.10 1.77
CA TYR A 114 -16.94 -5.20 0.82
C TYR A 114 -15.92 -4.05 0.98
N ILE A 115 -14.72 -4.33 0.49
CA ILE A 115 -13.61 -3.39 0.34
C ILE A 115 -13.05 -3.48 -1.07
N TRP A 116 -12.51 -2.37 -1.56
CA TRP A 116 -11.90 -2.20 -2.87
C TRP A 116 -10.51 -1.59 -2.71
N THR A 117 -9.59 -2.01 -3.56
CA THR A 117 -8.27 -1.40 -3.73
C THR A 117 -7.95 -1.21 -5.21
N ARG A 118 -7.07 -0.25 -5.51
CA ARG A 118 -6.37 -0.06 -6.78
C ARG A 118 -4.89 0.19 -6.50
N LYS A 119 -4.05 -0.70 -7.00
CA LYS A 119 -2.59 -0.59 -6.95
C LYS A 119 -2.07 -0.15 -8.32
N GLN A 120 -1.20 0.85 -8.34
CA GLN A 120 -0.64 1.41 -9.56
C GLN A 120 0.86 1.66 -9.38
N PRO A 121 1.72 0.91 -10.08
CA PRO A 121 3.13 1.27 -10.21
C PRO A 121 3.25 2.66 -10.82
N LEU A 122 4.18 3.44 -10.31
CA LEU A 122 4.40 4.81 -10.77
C LEU A 122 5.87 5.18 -10.78
N HIS A 123 6.16 6.17 -11.61
CA HIS A 123 7.41 6.91 -11.65
C HIS A 123 7.14 8.35 -11.21
N ALA A 124 8.04 8.93 -10.42
CA ALA A 124 7.90 10.29 -9.91
C ALA A 124 9.21 11.07 -10.01
N GLU A 125 9.10 12.34 -10.39
CA GLU A 125 10.22 13.27 -10.50
C GLU A 125 9.91 14.59 -9.80
N GLY A 126 10.94 15.24 -9.27
CA GLY A 126 10.86 16.56 -8.65
C GLY A 126 11.88 16.68 -7.54
N THR A 127 11.49 17.20 -6.37
CA THR A 127 12.42 17.44 -5.26
C THR A 127 11.97 16.89 -3.92
N VAL A 128 12.96 16.45 -3.12
CA VAL A 128 12.84 16.15 -1.70
C VAL A 128 13.92 16.92 -0.96
N ASP A 129 13.55 17.72 0.04
CA ASP A 129 14.49 18.61 0.76
C ASP A 129 15.31 19.52 -0.18
N GLY A 130 14.67 19.95 -1.28
CA GLY A 130 15.29 20.78 -2.31
C GLY A 130 16.26 20.05 -3.24
N ARG A 131 16.47 18.74 -3.08
CA ARG A 131 17.33 17.93 -3.95
C ARG A 131 16.51 17.23 -5.03
N PRO A 132 16.99 17.20 -6.29
CA PRO A 132 16.29 16.51 -7.37
C PRO A 132 16.29 15.00 -7.14
N VAL A 133 15.15 14.36 -7.40
CA VAL A 133 14.98 12.90 -7.31
C VAL A 133 14.14 12.39 -8.48
N ALA A 134 14.42 11.16 -8.88
CA ALA A 134 13.59 10.35 -9.77
C ALA A 134 13.40 8.99 -9.09
N LEU A 135 12.17 8.63 -8.76
CA LEU A 135 11.85 7.49 -7.91
C LEU A 135 10.75 6.65 -8.56
N ARG A 136 10.82 5.33 -8.37
CA ARG A 136 9.69 4.43 -8.63
C ARG A 136 8.94 4.14 -7.34
N GLY A 137 7.70 3.69 -7.49
CA GLY A 137 6.89 3.35 -6.33
C GLY A 137 5.52 2.82 -6.68
N LEU A 138 4.62 2.94 -5.72
CA LEU A 138 3.26 2.41 -5.80
C LEU A 138 2.26 3.42 -5.24
N LEU A 139 1.19 3.68 -5.99
CA LEU A 139 -0.04 4.27 -5.46
C LEU A 139 -0.96 3.15 -4.99
N ASP A 140 -1.46 3.28 -3.77
CA ASP A 140 -2.51 2.45 -3.19
C ASP A 140 -3.73 3.32 -2.88
N ASP A 141 -4.73 3.22 -3.75
CA ASP A 141 -6.06 3.73 -3.50
C ASP A 141 -6.90 2.61 -2.90
N SER A 142 -7.63 2.91 -1.83
CA SER A 142 -8.51 1.94 -1.19
C SER A 142 -9.77 2.60 -0.65
N ALA A 143 -10.88 1.89 -0.73
CA ALA A 143 -12.18 2.35 -0.26
C ALA A 143 -13.08 1.17 0.12
N GLY A 144 -13.86 1.31 1.19
CA GLY A 144 -14.86 0.31 1.53
C GLY A 144 -15.31 0.35 2.97
N TYR A 145 -15.97 -0.74 3.37
CA TYR A 145 -16.69 -0.88 4.62
C TYR A 145 -16.05 -2.03 5.41
N HIS A 146 -14.97 -1.72 6.14
CA HIS A 146 -14.18 -2.75 6.80
C HIS A 146 -14.90 -3.37 8.01
N ALA A 147 -14.51 -4.60 8.33
CA ALA A 147 -14.84 -5.26 9.59
C ALA A 147 -14.45 -4.39 10.81
N ARG A 148 -15.08 -4.67 11.96
CA ARG A 148 -14.85 -3.93 13.20
C ARG A 148 -13.45 -4.09 13.75
N ALA A 149 -12.92 -5.30 13.69
CA ALA A 149 -11.52 -5.58 13.94
C ALA A 149 -10.88 -5.91 12.58
N THR A 150 -9.75 -5.28 12.28
CA THR A 150 -8.99 -5.55 11.08
C THR A 150 -7.52 -5.58 11.47
N SER A 151 -6.87 -6.69 11.17
CA SER A 151 -5.43 -6.85 11.30
C SER A 151 -4.90 -7.18 9.92
N TRP A 152 -3.87 -6.49 9.48
CA TRP A 152 -3.19 -6.83 8.24
C TRP A 152 -1.70 -6.59 8.34
N ARG A 153 -0.99 -7.30 7.48
CA ARG A 153 0.39 -7.03 7.11
C ARG A 153 0.44 -6.72 5.64
N TRP A 154 1.32 -5.80 5.30
CA TRP A 154 1.46 -5.33 3.93
C TRP A 154 2.93 -5.13 3.58
N CYS A 155 3.29 -5.41 2.35
CA CYS A 155 4.62 -5.17 1.81
C CYS A 155 4.45 -4.53 0.44
N ALA A 156 5.11 -3.40 0.24
CA ALA A 156 5.19 -2.78 -1.07
C ALA A 156 6.62 -2.30 -1.30
N GLY A 157 7.06 -2.42 -2.54
CA GLY A 157 8.41 -2.02 -2.90
C GLY A 157 8.64 -2.01 -4.40
N VAL A 158 9.82 -1.54 -4.75
CA VAL A 158 10.35 -1.51 -6.11
C VAL A 158 11.78 -2.00 -6.10
N GLY A 159 12.27 -2.43 -7.25
CA GLY A 159 13.61 -2.95 -7.38
C GLY A 159 13.91 -3.36 -8.81
N GLU A 160 14.91 -4.22 -8.96
CA GLU A 160 15.34 -4.72 -10.26
C GLU A 160 15.65 -6.22 -10.16
N THR A 161 15.40 -6.93 -11.25
CA THR A 161 15.89 -8.29 -11.43
C THR A 161 17.40 -8.28 -11.71
N PRO A 162 18.12 -9.42 -11.59
CA PRO A 162 19.51 -9.51 -12.01
C PRO A 162 19.76 -9.11 -13.48
N GLY A 163 18.75 -9.25 -14.34
CA GLY A 163 18.81 -8.85 -15.74
C GLY A 163 18.47 -7.38 -16.00
N GLY A 164 18.20 -6.58 -14.96
CA GLY A 164 17.89 -5.15 -15.06
C GLY A 164 16.42 -4.82 -15.33
N ALA A 165 15.54 -5.82 -15.47
CA ALA A 165 14.10 -5.57 -15.58
C ALA A 165 13.57 -4.91 -14.30
N ALA A 166 12.74 -3.88 -14.45
CA ALA A 166 12.18 -3.14 -13.34
C ALA A 166 11.11 -3.97 -12.62
N LEU A 167 11.13 -3.90 -11.29
CA LEU A 167 10.18 -4.58 -10.42
C LEU A 167 9.37 -3.57 -9.61
N ALA A 168 8.08 -3.87 -9.44
CA ALA A 168 7.26 -3.36 -8.36
C ALA A 168 6.50 -4.53 -7.72
N TRP A 169 6.12 -4.43 -6.45
CA TRP A 169 5.29 -5.45 -5.82
C TRP A 169 4.38 -4.90 -4.74
N ASN A 170 3.30 -5.64 -4.51
CA ASN A 170 2.30 -5.44 -3.48
C ASN A 170 1.96 -6.82 -2.92
N LEU A 171 2.25 -7.08 -1.65
CA LEU A 171 1.90 -8.31 -0.94
C LEU A 171 1.07 -7.97 0.29
N VAL A 172 0.11 -8.83 0.64
CA VAL A 172 -0.80 -8.60 1.76
C VAL A 172 -1.18 -9.92 2.43
N ASP A 173 -1.42 -9.83 3.73
CA ASP A 173 -1.98 -10.85 4.60
C ASP A 173 -2.96 -10.17 5.59
N GLY A 174 -4.18 -10.68 5.74
CA GLY A 174 -5.23 -10.16 6.63
C GLY A 174 -6.35 -9.37 5.93
N VAL A 175 -6.15 -8.93 4.69
CA VAL A 175 -7.18 -8.33 3.81
C VAL A 175 -6.94 -8.73 2.36
N HIS A 176 -8.00 -8.84 1.55
CA HIS A 176 -7.90 -9.29 0.15
C HIS A 176 -7.19 -10.67 -0.02
N ASP A 177 -7.36 -11.57 0.96
CA ASP A 177 -6.57 -12.81 1.10
C ASP A 177 -7.06 -14.02 0.31
N ALA A 178 -8.10 -13.86 -0.50
CA ALA A 178 -8.61 -15.00 -1.26
C ALA A 178 -7.47 -15.68 -2.04
N PRO A 179 -7.49 -17.03 -2.19
CA PRO A 179 -6.41 -17.75 -2.86
C PRO A 179 -6.14 -17.28 -4.30
N THR A 180 -7.17 -16.75 -4.96
CA THR A 180 -7.12 -16.13 -6.28
C THR A 180 -7.94 -14.83 -6.28
N ALA A 181 -7.69 -13.96 -7.26
CA ALA A 181 -8.24 -12.61 -7.33
C ALA A 181 -7.92 -11.77 -6.07
N SER A 182 -6.69 -11.88 -5.58
CA SER A 182 -6.13 -11.06 -4.50
C SER A 182 -5.46 -9.79 -5.04
N GLU A 183 -5.15 -8.80 -4.20
CA GLU A 183 -4.30 -7.66 -4.59
C GLU A 183 -2.81 -8.02 -4.68
N ARG A 184 -2.41 -9.21 -4.21
CA ARG A 184 -1.01 -9.66 -4.27
C ARG A 184 -0.52 -9.72 -5.71
N THR A 185 0.44 -8.87 -6.05
CA THR A 185 0.89 -8.68 -7.42
C THR A 185 2.37 -8.32 -7.45
N VAL A 186 3.07 -8.88 -8.43
CA VAL A 186 4.36 -8.38 -8.88
C VAL A 186 4.19 -7.79 -10.28
N TRP A 187 4.88 -6.69 -10.53
CA TRP A 187 5.02 -6.11 -11.85
C TRP A 187 6.45 -6.30 -12.32
N VAL A 188 6.62 -6.82 -13.53
CA VAL A 188 7.91 -6.93 -14.21
C VAL A 188 7.82 -6.08 -15.46
N ASP A 189 8.63 -5.03 -15.55
CA ASP A 189 8.56 -4.00 -16.61
C ASP A 189 7.12 -3.47 -16.81
N GLY A 190 6.42 -3.28 -15.70
CA GLY A 190 5.05 -2.76 -15.69
C GLY A 190 3.94 -3.77 -15.99
N ALA A 191 4.26 -5.01 -16.40
CA ALA A 191 3.26 -6.06 -16.63
C ALA A 191 2.86 -6.75 -15.32
N ALA A 192 1.56 -6.79 -15.00
CA ALA A 192 1.07 -7.31 -13.73
C ALA A 192 0.95 -8.84 -13.72
N ARG A 193 1.40 -9.47 -12.63
CA ARG A 193 1.19 -10.89 -12.37
C ARG A 193 0.72 -11.14 -10.95
N GLU A 194 -0.43 -11.78 -10.81
CA GLU A 194 -0.93 -12.21 -9.49
C GLU A 194 0.04 -13.17 -8.82
N LEU A 195 0.25 -12.99 -7.51
CA LEU A 195 1.01 -13.90 -6.69
C LEU A 195 0.09 -14.73 -5.77
N PRO A 196 0.42 -16.02 -5.55
CA PRO A 196 -0.28 -16.86 -4.58
C PRO A 196 -0.24 -16.27 -3.15
N PRO A 197 -1.01 -16.83 -2.20
CA PRO A 197 -0.92 -16.47 -0.79
C PRO A 197 0.51 -16.45 -0.26
N THR A 198 0.79 -15.46 0.59
CA THR A 198 2.10 -15.22 1.21
C THR A 198 1.98 -15.22 2.73
N ALA A 199 3.02 -15.66 3.43
CA ALA A 199 3.08 -15.64 4.89
C ALA A 199 4.17 -14.66 5.36
N PHE A 200 3.79 -13.67 6.15
CA PHE A 200 4.70 -12.69 6.71
C PHE A 200 5.27 -13.18 8.05
N ALA A 201 6.56 -12.94 8.29
CA ALA A 201 7.13 -13.13 9.62
C ALA A 201 6.52 -12.12 10.62
N ALA A 202 6.38 -12.55 11.87
CA ALA A 202 5.75 -11.73 12.91
C ALA A 202 6.51 -10.42 13.19
N ASP A 203 7.84 -10.45 13.02
CA ASP A 203 8.76 -9.31 13.18
C ASP A 203 8.95 -8.50 11.90
N LEU A 204 8.24 -8.85 10.81
CA LEU A 204 8.33 -8.23 9.49
C LEU A 204 9.70 -8.42 8.79
N SER A 205 10.53 -9.36 9.23
CA SER A 205 11.86 -9.61 8.63
C SER A 205 11.81 -10.32 7.28
N GLU A 206 10.70 -10.99 6.94
CA GLU A 206 10.57 -11.72 5.68
C GLU A 206 9.10 -11.98 5.29
N VAL A 207 8.90 -12.23 3.99
CA VAL A 207 7.67 -12.78 3.41
C VAL A 207 7.99 -14.07 2.68
N ARG A 208 7.28 -15.15 3.01
CA ARG A 208 7.38 -16.46 2.37
C ARG A 208 6.26 -16.62 1.36
N GLY A 209 6.61 -16.94 0.12
CA GLY A 209 5.66 -17.23 -0.96
C GLY A 209 5.60 -18.71 -1.32
N ALA A 210 4.78 -19.04 -2.31
CA ALA A 210 4.70 -20.39 -2.86
C ALA A 210 6.01 -20.83 -3.53
N GLY A 211 6.23 -22.14 -3.63
CA GLY A 211 7.37 -22.70 -4.37
C GLY A 211 8.75 -22.38 -3.75
N GLY A 212 8.80 -22.03 -2.47
CA GLY A 212 10.05 -21.69 -1.78
C GLY A 212 10.50 -20.25 -1.97
N ALA A 213 9.67 -19.38 -2.57
CA ALA A 213 9.97 -17.95 -2.66
C ALA A 213 10.14 -17.34 -1.27
N LEU A 214 11.18 -16.54 -1.10
CA LEU A 214 11.52 -15.91 0.16
C LEU A 214 12.04 -14.50 -0.09
N LEU A 215 11.26 -13.51 0.32
CA LEU A 215 11.62 -12.10 0.26
C LEU A 215 12.06 -11.66 1.66
N ARG A 216 13.34 -11.33 1.82
CA ARG A 216 13.91 -10.85 3.08
C ARG A 216 13.85 -9.33 3.13
N PHE A 217 13.65 -8.79 4.33
CA PHE A 217 13.58 -7.36 4.60
C PHE A 217 14.61 -6.95 5.65
N GLY A 218 15.48 -6.02 5.28
CA GLY A 218 16.40 -5.34 6.18
C GLY A 218 15.80 -4.00 6.57
N GLU A 219 15.24 -3.91 7.77
CA GLU A 219 14.71 -2.65 8.30
C GLU A 219 15.83 -1.61 8.52
N GLU A 220 15.52 -0.36 8.17
CA GLU A 220 16.44 0.77 8.36
C GLU A 220 15.85 1.90 9.21
N ALA A 221 14.56 2.19 9.02
CA ALA A 221 13.87 3.25 9.74
C ALA A 221 12.41 2.90 9.94
N ARG A 222 11.87 3.20 11.13
CA ARG A 222 10.52 2.80 11.51
C ARG A 222 9.64 3.99 11.86
N ARG A 223 8.49 4.07 11.20
CA ARG A 223 7.36 4.87 11.67
C ARG A 223 6.40 3.96 12.41
N GLU A 224 6.13 4.26 13.67
CA GLU A 224 5.16 3.53 14.47
C GLU A 224 4.25 4.48 15.25
N ARG A 225 3.03 4.02 15.52
CA ARG A 225 2.05 4.79 16.27
C ARG A 225 1.01 3.86 16.89
N SER A 226 0.87 3.95 18.21
CA SER A 226 -0.20 3.31 18.95
C SER A 226 -1.17 4.37 19.49
N GLU A 227 -2.47 4.18 19.24
CA GLU A 227 -3.54 5.08 19.65
C GLU A 227 -4.67 4.31 20.32
N HIS A 228 -5.16 4.85 21.44
CA HIS A 228 -6.33 4.35 22.16
C HIS A 228 -7.30 5.52 22.41
N LEU A 229 -8.31 5.65 21.55
CA LEU A 229 -9.31 6.73 21.55
C LEU A 229 -10.69 6.17 21.94
N GLY A 230 -10.75 5.50 23.09
CA GLY A 230 -12.00 4.91 23.63
C GLY A 230 -12.51 3.75 22.77
N LEU A 231 -13.39 4.04 21.81
CA LEU A 231 -13.98 3.04 20.91
C LEU A 231 -13.05 2.64 19.75
N VAL A 232 -11.99 3.43 19.50
CA VAL A 232 -11.00 3.17 18.46
C VAL A 232 -9.66 2.83 19.08
N THR A 233 -9.08 1.69 18.69
CA THR A 233 -7.69 1.35 18.99
C THR A 233 -6.95 1.07 17.69
N SER A 234 -5.72 1.54 17.59
CA SER A 234 -4.87 1.39 16.40
C SER A 234 -3.43 1.16 16.83
N ASP A 235 -2.85 0.03 16.48
CA ASP A 235 -1.41 -0.23 16.59
C ASP A 235 -0.83 -0.37 15.18
N TYR A 236 0.03 0.56 14.80
CA TYR A 236 0.57 0.69 13.45
C TYR A 236 2.09 0.74 13.48
N ALA A 237 2.71 -0.02 12.59
CA ALA A 237 4.13 0.03 12.32
C ALA A 237 4.39 -0.10 10.81
N GLN A 238 5.21 0.78 10.25
CA GLN A 238 5.65 0.74 8.87
C GLN A 238 7.16 1.04 8.80
N PRO A 239 8.02 0.02 8.87
CA PRO A 239 9.43 0.20 8.59
C PRO A 239 9.70 0.38 7.09
N PHE A 240 10.59 1.32 6.78
CA PHE A 240 11.31 1.41 5.52
C PHE A 240 12.56 0.53 5.56
N GLY A 241 12.96 0.01 4.40
CA GLY A 241 14.15 -0.82 4.33
C GLY A 241 14.45 -1.37 2.94
N THR A 242 15.34 -2.34 2.92
CA THR A 242 15.80 -3.01 1.71
C THR A 242 15.26 -4.42 1.59
N PHE A 243 15.14 -4.89 0.36
CA PHE A 243 14.66 -6.23 0.03
C PHE A 243 15.69 -7.02 -0.77
N SER A 244 15.75 -8.32 -0.48
CA SER A 244 16.55 -9.30 -1.22
C SER A 244 15.85 -10.65 -1.26
N GLY A 245 16.24 -11.53 -2.18
CA GLY A 245 15.67 -12.87 -2.33
C GLY A 245 14.74 -12.95 -3.54
N SER A 246 13.54 -13.51 -3.38
CA SER A 246 12.62 -13.72 -4.50
C SER A 246 11.15 -13.53 -4.13
N LEU A 247 10.39 -12.99 -5.09
CA LEU A 247 8.93 -12.82 -5.01
C LEU A 247 8.19 -14.07 -5.53
N ALA A 248 8.82 -14.80 -6.44
CA ALA A 248 8.36 -16.06 -7.03
C ALA A 248 9.57 -16.88 -7.45
N ALA A 249 9.37 -18.15 -7.85
CA ALA A 249 10.46 -19.02 -8.30
C ALA A 249 11.30 -18.43 -9.45
N ASP A 250 10.68 -17.60 -10.30
CA ASP A 250 11.26 -16.98 -11.48
C ASP A 250 11.45 -15.45 -11.34
N VAL A 251 11.17 -14.86 -10.17
CA VAL A 251 11.34 -13.41 -9.94
C VAL A 251 12.25 -13.18 -8.75
N VAL A 252 13.52 -12.98 -9.06
CA VAL A 252 14.59 -12.64 -8.11
C VAL A 252 14.71 -11.13 -7.97
N VAL A 253 14.85 -10.66 -6.75
CA VAL A 253 15.10 -9.26 -6.40
C VAL A 253 16.61 -9.10 -6.18
N ALA A 254 17.30 -8.46 -7.12
CA ALA A 254 18.73 -8.19 -7.01
C ALA A 254 19.00 -7.02 -6.06
N ARG A 255 18.20 -5.96 -6.20
CA ARG A 255 18.19 -4.77 -5.34
C ARG A 255 16.74 -4.34 -5.17
N GLY A 256 16.32 -4.07 -3.94
CA GLY A 256 14.94 -3.69 -3.68
C GLY A 256 14.83 -2.74 -2.49
N TRP A 257 13.84 -1.87 -2.54
CA TRP A 257 13.52 -0.89 -1.51
C TRP A 257 12.01 -0.79 -1.34
N GLY A 258 11.58 -0.48 -0.13
CA GLY A 258 10.16 -0.35 0.14
C GLY A 258 9.84 -0.34 1.61
N VAL A 259 8.63 -0.81 1.91
CA VAL A 259 8.12 -0.88 3.27
C VAL A 259 7.58 -2.27 3.57
N MET A 260 7.67 -2.63 4.84
CA MET A 260 6.74 -3.56 5.47
C MET A 260 5.75 -2.75 6.30
N GLU A 261 4.60 -3.35 6.61
CA GLU A 261 3.61 -2.76 7.49
C GLU A 261 2.94 -3.85 8.32
N ARG A 262 2.65 -3.51 9.59
CA ARG A 262 1.67 -4.19 10.43
C ARG A 262 0.68 -3.14 10.91
N HIS A 263 -0.61 -3.45 10.81
CA HIS A 263 -1.65 -2.62 11.39
C HIS A 263 -2.75 -3.46 12.02
N ASP A 264 -2.95 -3.25 13.32
CA ASP A 264 -4.06 -3.79 14.10
C ASP A 264 -5.00 -2.66 14.47
N VAL A 265 -6.24 -2.68 13.96
CA VAL A 265 -7.23 -1.65 14.25
C VAL A 265 -8.56 -2.24 14.70
N ARG A 266 -9.18 -1.60 15.68
CA ARG A 266 -10.54 -1.89 16.14
C ARG A 266 -11.32 -0.59 16.23
N TRP A 267 -12.52 -0.53 15.62
CA TRP A 267 -13.31 0.69 15.52
C TRP A 267 -14.81 0.45 15.27
#